data_AF-A0A3D6EAT7-F1
#
_entry.id   AF-A0A3D6EAT7-F1
#
_cell.length_a   1.000
_cell.length_b   1.000
_cell.length_c   1.000
_cell.angle_alpha   90.00
_cell.angle_beta   90.00
_cell.angle_gamma   90.00
#
_symmetry.space_group_name_H-M   'P 1'
#
loop_
_entity.id
_entity.type
_entity.pdbx_description
1 polymer ?
#
loop_
_entity_poly.entity_id
_entity_poly.type
_entity_poly.pdbx_seq_one_letter_code
_entity_poly.pdbx_strand_id
1 'polypeptide(L)'
;MNLHPLDKESLKSFIGQFNVSNGFQYNLLFVYYLQKVISITNINANHIYTCYKDVGVKIPNNLYQNLVDTKNKKGWIDTSDMNNITVTISGENCVEQDLKK
;
A
#
# COMPACT_ATOMS: atom_id res chain seq x y z
N MET A 1 7.34 13.52 2.40
CA MET A 1 7.78 12.16 2.04
C MET A 1 8.35 12.23 0.63
N ASN A 2 9.55 11.69 0.40
CA ASN A 2 10.14 11.63 -0.93
C ASN A 2 9.87 10.23 -1.52
N LEU A 3 9.01 10.14 -2.54
CA LEU A 3 8.62 8.89 -3.21
C LEU A 3 9.58 8.52 -4.36
N HIS A 4 10.68 9.25 -4.50
CA HIS A 4 11.76 9.03 -5.46
C HIS A 4 13.12 9.02 -4.76
N PRO A 5 13.46 7.97 -3.98
CA PRO A 5 14.82 7.81 -3.49
C PRO A 5 15.73 7.53 -4.70
N LEU A 6 16.85 8.23 -4.83
CA LEU A 6 17.76 8.15 -5.99
C LEU A 6 18.24 6.71 -6.31
N ASP A 7 18.19 5.80 -5.33
CA ASP A 7 18.60 4.38 -5.45
C ASP A 7 17.45 3.37 -5.29
N LYS A 8 16.18 3.80 -5.22
CA LYS A 8 15.03 2.90 -5.08
C LYS A 8 14.03 3.11 -6.21
N GLU A 9 13.43 2.01 -6.65
CA GLU A 9 12.38 2.03 -7.67
C GLU A 9 11.24 2.98 -7.27
N SER A 10 10.75 3.80 -8.20
CA SER A 10 9.60 4.69 -7.96
C SER A 10 8.32 3.89 -7.67
N LEU A 11 7.40 4.46 -6.89
CA LEU A 11 6.13 3.81 -6.57
C LEU A 11 5.35 3.39 -7.84
N LYS A 12 5.29 4.25 -8.87
CA LYS A 12 4.64 3.91 -10.15
C LYS A 12 5.25 2.69 -10.83
N SER A 13 6.58 2.62 -10.88
CA SER A 13 7.30 1.49 -11.49
C SER A 13 7.03 0.21 -10.71
N PHE A 14 7.12 0.27 -9.38
CA PHE A 14 6.82 -0.85 -8.49
C PHE A 14 5.40 -1.38 -8.72
N ILE A 15 4.38 -0.51 -8.67
CA ILE A 15 2.99 -0.88 -8.92
C ILE A 15 2.78 -1.46 -10.32
N GLY A 16 3.54 -0.98 -11.31
CA GLY A 16 3.51 -1.46 -12.70
C GLY A 16 3.84 -2.96 -12.86
N GLN A 17 4.50 -3.56 -11.88
CA GLN A 17 4.83 -4.99 -11.86
C GLN A 17 3.63 -5.89 -11.50
N PHE A 18 2.53 -5.33 -11.00
CA PHE A 18 1.40 -6.07 -10.45
C PHE A 18 0.12 -5.86 -11.26
N ASN A 19 -0.79 -6.85 -11.21
CA ASN A 19 -2.15 -6.73 -11.76
C ASN A 19 -3.11 -6.16 -10.72
N VAL A 20 -3.24 -4.83 -10.69
CA VAL A 20 -4.07 -4.12 -9.71
C VAL A 20 -5.41 -3.73 -10.30
N SER A 21 -6.50 -4.12 -9.64
CA SER A 21 -7.88 -3.91 -10.11
C SER A 21 -8.77 -3.19 -9.10
N ASN A 22 -8.36 -3.07 -7.83
CA ASN A 22 -9.21 -2.49 -6.79
C ASN A 22 -8.43 -1.82 -5.65
N GLY A 23 -9.15 -1.03 -4.84
CA GLY A 23 -8.58 -0.27 -3.73
C GLY A 23 -7.89 -1.11 -2.66
N PHE A 24 -8.31 -2.36 -2.42
CA PHE A 24 -7.67 -3.22 -1.42
C PHE A 24 -6.26 -3.62 -1.87
N GLN A 25 -6.08 -3.95 -3.14
CA GLN A 25 -4.77 -4.25 -3.71
C GLN A 25 -3.87 -3.01 -3.75
N TYR A 26 -4.43 -1.84 -4.09
CA TYR A 26 -3.67 -0.58 -3.98
C TYR A 26 -3.21 -0.32 -2.55
N ASN A 27 -4.09 -0.44 -1.55
CA ASN A 27 -3.72 -0.24 -0.15
C ASN A 27 -2.61 -1.20 0.29
N LEU A 28 -2.73 -2.49 -0.06
CA LEU A 28 -1.69 -3.48 0.23
C LEU A 28 -0.34 -3.08 -0.38
N LEU A 29 -0.31 -2.81 -1.68
CA LEU A 29 0.94 -2.49 -2.38
C LEU A 29 1.54 -1.17 -1.89
N PHE A 30 0.73 -0.19 -1.51
CA PHE A 30 1.22 1.07 -0.94
C PHE A 30 1.86 0.84 0.42
N VAL A 31 1.20 0.12 1.32
CA VAL A 31 1.77 -0.20 2.64
C VAL A 31 3.04 -1.04 2.48
N TYR A 32 3.03 -2.06 1.61
CA TYR A 32 4.19 -2.90 1.33
C TYR A 32 5.36 -2.07 0.78
N TYR A 33 5.13 -1.22 -0.23
CA TYR A 33 6.16 -0.38 -0.81
C TYR A 33 6.78 0.55 0.24
N LEU A 34 5.95 1.25 1.00
CA LEU A 34 6.41 2.15 2.05
C LEU A 34 7.23 1.40 3.11
N GLN A 35 6.74 0.25 3.59
CA GLN A 35 7.38 -0.49 4.68
C GLN A 35 8.60 -1.30 4.24
N LYS A 36 8.50 -2.04 3.14
CA LYS A 36 9.49 -3.05 2.73
C LYS A 36 10.48 -2.52 1.69
N VAL A 37 10.00 -1.73 0.73
CA VAL A 37 10.87 -1.21 -0.35
C VAL A 37 11.62 0.02 0.14
N ILE A 38 10.91 1.03 0.67
CA ILE A 38 11.53 2.29 1.07
C ILE A 38 11.77 2.45 2.58
N SER A 39 11.38 1.45 3.39
CA SER A 39 11.70 1.35 4.83
C SER A 39 11.13 2.49 5.70
N ILE A 40 9.97 3.02 5.32
CA ILE A 40 9.19 3.98 6.10
C ILE A 40 8.48 3.24 7.24
N THR A 41 8.62 3.79 8.45
CA THR A 41 7.89 3.39 9.66
C THR A 41 6.76 4.38 9.95
N ASN A 42 5.84 4.03 10.85
CA ASN A 42 4.71 4.88 11.24
C ASN A 42 3.88 5.35 10.02
N ILE A 43 3.59 4.40 9.12
CA ILE A 43 2.76 4.65 7.94
C ILE A 43 1.35 5.02 8.43
N ASN A 44 0.77 6.06 7.86
CA ASN A 44 -0.53 6.57 8.27
C ASN A 44 -1.40 6.84 7.03
N ALA A 45 -2.68 7.15 7.24
CA ALA A 45 -3.61 7.36 6.15
C ALA A 45 -3.19 8.49 5.17
N ASN A 46 -2.46 9.50 5.62
CA ASN A 46 -1.96 10.57 4.75
C ASN A 46 -0.84 10.09 3.83
N HIS A 47 0.02 9.18 4.30
CA HIS A 47 1.00 8.51 3.44
C HIS A 47 0.29 7.72 2.33
N ILE A 48 -0.75 6.96 2.67
CA ILE A 48 -1.55 6.20 1.69
C ILE A 48 -2.25 7.13 0.69
N TYR A 49 -2.87 8.22 1.18
CA TYR A 49 -3.47 9.24 0.32
C TYR A 49 -2.46 9.80 -0.68
N THR A 50 -1.23 10.08 -0.23
CA THR A 50 -0.15 10.58 -1.08
C THR A 50 0.24 9.56 -2.14
N CYS A 51 0.30 8.26 -1.79
CA CYS A 51 0.56 7.19 -2.76
C CYS A 51 -0.50 7.12 -3.86
N TYR A 52 -1.79 7.25 -3.52
CA TYR A 52 -2.84 7.33 -4.55
C TYR A 52 -2.65 8.52 -5.48
N LYS A 53 -2.34 9.70 -4.93
CA LYS A 53 -2.11 10.93 -5.70
C LYS A 53 -0.90 10.80 -6.63
N ASP A 54 0.18 10.20 -6.12
CA ASP A 54 1.39 9.97 -6.89
C ASP A 54 1.11 9.07 -8.09
N VAL A 55 0.52 7.88 -7.87
CA VAL A 55 0.22 6.90 -8.92
C VAL A 55 -0.85 7.39 -9.90
N GLY A 56 -1.67 8.36 -9.50
CA GLY A 56 -2.68 8.98 -10.37
C GLY A 56 -3.95 8.15 -10.53
N VAL A 57 -4.24 7.29 -9.56
CA VAL A 57 -5.43 6.41 -9.56
C VAL A 57 -6.52 6.97 -8.66
N LYS A 58 -7.77 6.59 -8.93
CA LYS A 58 -8.92 7.10 -8.19
C LYS A 58 -8.80 6.75 -6.70
N ILE A 59 -8.86 7.77 -5.86
CA ILE A 59 -8.89 7.64 -4.41
C ILE A 59 -10.27 7.12 -3.99
N PRO A 60 -10.37 6.15 -3.07
CA PRO A 60 -11.65 5.78 -2.47
C PRO A 60 -12.33 7.00 -1.82
N ASN A 61 -13.65 7.15 -1.99
CA ASN A 61 -14.42 8.26 -1.40
C ASN A 61 -14.24 8.34 0.13
N ASN A 62 -14.08 7.19 0.78
CA ASN A 62 -13.71 7.08 2.19
C ASN A 62 -12.47 6.18 2.30
N LEU A 63 -11.30 6.80 2.29
CA LEU A 63 -10.02 6.09 2.38
C LEU A 63 -9.86 5.35 3.71
N TYR A 64 -10.27 5.96 4.82
CA TYR A 64 -10.16 5.34 6.15
C TYR A 64 -10.96 4.04 6.21
N GLN A 65 -12.22 4.06 5.78
CA GLN A 65 -13.05 2.87 5.75
C GLN A 65 -12.50 1.83 4.77
N ASN A 66 -11.94 2.26 3.64
CA ASN A 66 -11.33 1.33 2.67
C ASN A 66 -10.10 0.60 3.25
N LEU A 67 -9.29 1.28 4.06
CA LEU A 67 -8.17 0.66 4.79
C LEU A 67 -8.67 -0.34 5.84
N VAL A 68 -9.66 0.05 6.66
CA VAL A 68 -10.28 -0.85 7.65
C VAL A 68 -10.90 -2.08 6.98
N ASP A 69 -11.58 -1.89 5.84
CA ASP A 69 -12.14 -2.99 5.06
C ASP A 69 -11.05 -3.90 4.47
N THR A 70 -9.91 -3.34 4.07
CA THR A 70 -8.76 -4.12 3.58
C THR A 70 -8.25 -5.03 4.70
N LYS A 71 -8.09 -4.51 5.91
CA LYS A 71 -7.78 -5.34 7.10
C LYS A 71 -8.84 -6.41 7.33
N ASN A 72 -10.10 -6.02 7.47
CA ASN A 72 -11.14 -6.93 7.94
C ASN A 72 -11.52 -8.02 6.92
N LYS A 73 -11.51 -7.69 5.63
CA LYS A 73 -11.95 -8.62 4.57
C LYS A 73 -10.81 -9.45 3.98
N LYS A 74 -9.58 -8.95 4.04
CA LYS A 74 -8.43 -9.61 3.41
C LYS A 74 -7.33 -10.00 4.39
N GLY A 75 -7.23 -9.33 5.54
CA GLY A 75 -6.16 -9.56 6.52
C GLY A 75 -4.78 -9.13 6.03
N TRP A 76 -4.68 -8.40 4.92
CA TRP A 76 -3.41 -8.09 4.26
C TRP A 76 -2.61 -6.96 4.92
N ILE A 77 -3.30 -6.04 5.60
CA ILE A 77 -2.69 -4.95 6.35
C ILE A 77 -3.26 -4.93 7.77
N ASP A 78 -2.47 -4.46 8.73
CA ASP A 78 -2.95 -4.13 10.06
C ASP A 78 -3.17 -2.62 10.17
N THR A 79 -4.37 -2.26 10.59
CA THR A 79 -4.83 -0.89 10.86
C THR A 79 -5.31 -0.74 12.31
N SER A 80 -4.82 -1.59 13.23
CA SER A 80 -5.10 -1.46 14.67
C SER A 80 -4.62 -0.11 15.22
N ASP A 81 -3.56 0.45 14.62
CA ASP A 81 -3.15 1.84 14.76
C ASP A 81 -3.12 2.52 13.39
N MET A 82 -4.00 3.50 13.17
CA MET A 82 -4.04 4.23 11.88
C MET A 82 -2.85 5.19 11.69
N ASN A 83 -2.05 5.42 12.73
CA ASN A 83 -0.78 6.13 12.64
C ASN A 83 0.42 5.18 12.42
N ASN A 84 0.20 3.86 12.46
CA ASN A 84 1.21 2.86 12.21
C ASN A 84 0.62 1.62 11.50
N ILE A 85 0.17 1.84 10.27
CA ILE A 85 -0.34 0.81 9.38
C ILE A 85 0.82 -0.07 8.93
N THR A 86 0.67 -1.38 9.03
CA THR A 86 1.72 -2.33 8.63
C THR A 86 1.19 -3.38 7.68
N VAL A 87 2.07 -3.95 6.85
CA VAL A 87 1.75 -5.16 6.08
C VAL A 87 1.82 -6.39 6.99
N THR A 88 0.86 -7.30 6.86
CA THR A 88 0.88 -8.58 7.59
C THR A 88 1.63 -9.64 6.79
N ILE A 89 1.94 -10.79 7.40
CA ILE A 89 2.49 -11.95 6.71
C ILE A 89 1.60 -12.38 5.52
N SER A 90 0.27 -12.36 5.70
CA SER A 90 -0.66 -12.68 4.62
C SER A 90 -0.60 -11.66 3.47
N GLY A 91 -0.41 -10.38 3.79
CA GLY A 91 -0.20 -9.34 2.78
C GLY A 91 1.11 -9.51 2.02
N GLU A 92 2.21 -9.81 2.73
CA GLU A 92 3.51 -10.08 2.11
C GLU A 92 3.43 -11.25 1.11
N ASN A 93 2.85 -12.38 1.54
CA ASN A 93 2.64 -13.53 0.66
C ASN A 93 1.80 -13.16 -0.58
N CYS A 94 0.76 -12.36 -0.40
CA CYS A 94 -0.11 -11.94 -1.50
C CYS A 94 0.65 -11.09 -2.54
N VAL A 95 1.49 -10.15 -2.09
CA VAL A 95 2.34 -9.35 -2.98
C VAL A 95 3.36 -10.24 -3.70
N GLU A 96 4.01 -11.13 -2.97
CA GLU A 96 5.17 -11.86 -3.48
C GLU A 96 4.82 -13.06 -4.37
N GLN A 97 3.63 -13.65 -4.18
CA GLN A 97 3.20 -14.89 -4.83
C GLN A 97 1.93 -14.71 -5.68
N ASP A 98 0.94 -13.92 -5.23
CA ASP A 98 -0.40 -13.94 -5.84
C ASP A 98 -0.63 -12.80 -6.85
N LEU A 99 -0.01 -11.63 -6.65
CA LEU A 99 -0.27 -10.43 -7.45
C LEU A 99 0.74 -10.19 -8.58
N LYS A 100 1.86 -10.93 -8.58
CA LYS A 100 2.87 -10.80 -9.65
C LYS A 100 2.27 -11.20 -10.99
N LYS A 101 2.67 -10.47 -12.02
CA LYS A 101 2.35 -10.78 -13.42
C LYS A 101 3.08 -12.02 -13.91
#